data_AF-A0A957HX96-F1
#
_entry.id   AF-A0A957HX96-F1
#
_cell.length_a   1.000
_cell.length_b   1.000
_cell.length_c   1.000
_cell.angle_alpha   90.00
_cell.angle_beta   90.00
_cell.angle_gamma   90.00
#
_symmetry.space_group_name_H-M   'P 1'
#
loop_
_entity.id
_entity.type
_entity.pdbx_description
1 polymer ?
#
loop_
_entity_poly.entity_id
_entity_poly.type
_entity_poly.pdbx_seq_one_letter_code
_entity_poly.pdbx_strand_id
1 'polypeptide(L)'
;MRKGDRARNFKATMKKLAQYLNAYKGRITVVMIFAIASTVFNIVGPKVLGNATTKLFEGVMAEIAGTGSIDFDYIGRILLTMLILYVTSALFAYLMGWIMAGVSTDIAYRFREEIAAKINRLPLSYFDKTTQGEVLSRITNDVDTVNQTLSQSLTQIITSVITVVGVLVMMFSISWLMTLVALIVIPLSLGVVAFIVKRSQVYFMEQQDYLGHVNGHVEEMFGGHRVMKAFNGEERSIEEFEGYNTTLYSVAWKSQFLSGLMMPIMSFIGNLGYVAVVVVGGYLTVRQTITVGDIQAFIQYVRSFNQPLMQLANISNVLQQTAAAAERVFEFL
;
A
#
# COMPACT_ATOMS: atom_id res chain seq x y z
N MET A 1 -15.54 -0.73 7.71
CA MET A 1 -15.32 -2.14 8.11
C MET A 1 -16.63 -2.73 8.58
N ARG A 2 -17.19 -3.73 7.89
CA ARG A 2 -18.34 -4.48 8.41
C ARG A 2 -17.86 -5.30 9.61
N LYS A 3 -18.71 -5.45 10.64
CA LYS A 3 -18.43 -6.29 11.82
C LYS A 3 -18.16 -7.77 11.47
N GLY A 4 -18.34 -8.21 10.22
CA GLY A 4 -18.06 -9.56 9.73
C GLY A 4 -16.67 -9.82 9.15
N ASP A 5 -15.82 -8.80 8.98
CA ASP A 5 -14.50 -8.95 8.33
C ASP A 5 -13.34 -9.19 9.31
N ARG A 6 -13.62 -9.36 10.60
CA ARG A 6 -12.59 -9.67 11.61
C ARG A 6 -12.55 -11.17 11.85
N ALA A 7 -11.37 -11.75 11.70
CA ALA A 7 -11.13 -13.14 12.06
C ALA A 7 -11.48 -13.40 13.53
N ARG A 8 -12.19 -14.49 13.82
CA ARG A 8 -12.51 -14.92 15.19
C ARG A 8 -11.22 -15.36 15.91
N ASN A 9 -10.34 -16.07 15.20
CA ASN A 9 -9.07 -16.57 15.73
C ASN A 9 -7.86 -16.20 14.85
N PHE A 10 -7.61 -14.89 14.66
CA PHE A 10 -6.50 -14.35 13.84
C PHE A 10 -5.18 -15.12 13.98
N LYS A 11 -4.70 -15.33 15.22
CA LYS A 11 -3.41 -15.97 15.49
C LYS A 11 -3.37 -17.44 15.05
N ALA A 12 -4.46 -18.18 15.25
CA ALA A 12 -4.54 -19.59 14.88
C ALA A 12 -4.62 -19.75 13.35
N THR A 13 -5.42 -18.93 12.68
CA THR A 13 -5.56 -18.92 11.23
C THR A 13 -4.25 -18.56 10.54
N MET A 14 -3.59 -17.48 10.98
CA MET A 14 -2.29 -17.09 10.41
C MET A 14 -1.21 -18.15 10.65
N LYS A 15 -1.25 -18.86 11.79
CA LYS A 15 -0.36 -20.01 12.04
C LYS A 15 -0.62 -21.16 11.07
N LYS A 16 -1.89 -21.52 10.82
CA LYS A 16 -2.26 -22.53 9.82
C LYS A 16 -1.82 -22.12 8.42
N LEU A 17 -2.04 -20.86 8.04
CA LEU A 17 -1.59 -20.33 6.75
C LEU A 17 -0.06 -20.43 6.63
N ALA A 18 0.70 -20.05 7.66
CA ALA A 18 2.15 -20.20 7.68
C ALA A 18 2.60 -21.68 7.56
N GLN A 19 1.85 -22.62 8.15
CA GLN A 19 2.11 -24.04 7.98
C GLN A 19 1.86 -24.51 6.54
N TYR A 20 0.82 -24.01 5.86
CA TYR A 20 0.61 -24.26 4.43
C TYR A 20 1.77 -23.70 3.57
N LEU A 21 2.30 -22.54 3.95
CA LEU A 21 3.45 -21.92 3.28
C LEU A 21 4.77 -22.68 3.49
N ASN A 22 4.88 -23.56 4.50
CA ASN A 22 6.11 -24.31 4.75
C ASN A 22 6.54 -25.19 3.57
N ALA A 23 5.58 -25.68 2.77
CA ALA A 23 5.89 -26.41 1.54
C ALA A 23 6.69 -25.57 0.53
N TYR A 24 6.54 -24.23 0.60
CA TYR A 24 7.18 -23.26 -0.29
C TYR A 24 8.31 -22.46 0.39
N LYS A 25 8.74 -22.86 1.59
CA LYS A 25 9.72 -22.09 2.40
C LYS A 25 10.98 -21.72 1.63
N GLY A 26 11.51 -22.61 0.79
CA GLY A 26 12.70 -22.34 -0.03
C GLY A 26 12.48 -21.20 -1.03
N ARG A 27 11.35 -21.23 -1.77
CA ARG A 27 10.99 -20.17 -2.71
C ARG A 27 10.74 -18.84 -1.99
N ILE A 28 10.06 -18.86 -0.84
CA ILE A 28 9.80 -17.67 -0.02
C ILE A 28 11.10 -17.06 0.53
N THR A 29 12.06 -17.88 0.97
CA THR A 29 13.37 -17.38 1.41
C THR A 29 14.13 -16.70 0.27
N VAL A 30 14.14 -17.27 -0.94
CA VAL A 30 14.74 -16.64 -2.12
C VAL A 30 14.07 -15.30 -2.44
N VAL A 31 12.74 -15.26 -2.39
CA VAL A 31 11.94 -14.03 -2.53
C VAL A 31 12.36 -12.97 -1.52
N MET A 32 12.51 -13.32 -0.24
CA MET A 32 12.96 -12.38 0.79
C MET A 32 14.37 -11.82 0.50
N ILE A 33 15.31 -12.67 0.06
CA ILE A 33 16.67 -12.24 -0.27
C ILE A 33 16.66 -11.27 -1.46
N PHE A 34 15.91 -11.58 -2.51
CA PHE A 34 15.78 -10.71 -3.67
C PHE A 34 15.05 -9.40 -3.33
N ALA A 35 14.06 -9.43 -2.44
CA ALA A 35 13.41 -8.22 -1.91
C ALA A 35 14.41 -7.28 -1.25
N ILE A 36 15.23 -7.83 -0.36
CA ILE A 36 16.27 -7.07 0.35
C ILE A 36 17.31 -6.55 -0.64
N ALA A 37 17.84 -7.40 -1.50
CA ALA A 37 18.86 -7.01 -2.47
C ALA A 37 18.38 -5.90 -3.41
N SER A 38 17.20 -6.08 -4.03
CA SER A 38 16.61 -5.06 -4.92
C SER A 38 16.38 -3.74 -4.19
N THR A 39 15.78 -3.78 -3.00
CA THR A 39 15.48 -2.59 -2.21
C THR A 39 16.76 -1.86 -1.82
N VAL A 40 17.80 -2.58 -1.37
CA VAL A 40 19.10 -1.98 -1.01
C VAL A 40 19.77 -1.33 -2.22
N PHE A 41 19.81 -2.00 -3.38
CA PHE A 41 20.40 -1.41 -4.58
C PHE A 41 19.64 -0.16 -5.05
N ASN A 42 18.31 -0.16 -4.93
CA ASN A 42 17.50 1.01 -5.24
C ASN A 42 17.82 2.19 -4.30
N ILE A 43 17.99 1.92 -3.01
CA ILE A 43 18.29 2.93 -1.98
C ILE A 43 19.70 3.51 -2.14
N VAL A 44 20.67 2.77 -2.67
CA VAL A 44 22.02 3.30 -2.90
C VAL A 44 22.06 4.31 -4.05
N GLY A 45 21.14 4.17 -5.02
CA GLY A 45 21.09 5.00 -6.23
C GLY A 45 21.12 6.52 -6.01
N PRO A 46 20.25 7.09 -5.15
CA PRO A 46 20.24 8.53 -4.87
C PRO A 46 21.59 9.07 -4.37
N LYS A 47 22.33 8.33 -3.54
CA LYS A 47 23.66 8.78 -3.05
C LYS A 47 24.70 8.76 -4.17
N VAL A 48 24.68 7.73 -5.01
CA VAL A 48 25.57 7.63 -6.18
C VAL A 48 25.29 8.76 -7.17
N LEU A 49 24.02 9.08 -7.41
CA LEU A 49 23.64 10.22 -8.25
C LEU A 49 24.03 11.56 -7.61
N GLY A 50 23.96 11.67 -6.30
CA GLY A 50 24.50 12.81 -5.54
C GLY A 50 25.97 13.03 -5.86
N ASN A 51 26.81 11.99 -5.83
CA ASN A 51 28.23 12.11 -6.17
C ASN A 51 28.48 12.61 -7.60
N ALA A 52 27.68 12.16 -8.58
CA ALA A 52 27.75 12.68 -9.95
C ALA A 52 27.39 14.17 -10.00
N THR A 53 26.34 14.57 -9.27
CA THR A 53 25.88 15.96 -9.19
C THR A 53 26.95 16.86 -8.57
N THR A 54 27.58 16.41 -7.47
CA THR A 54 28.69 17.12 -6.83
C THR A 54 29.85 17.28 -7.79
N LYS A 55 30.24 16.22 -8.52
CA LYS A 55 31.39 16.31 -9.41
C LYS A 55 31.15 17.18 -10.64
N LEU A 56 29.93 17.14 -11.17
CA LEU A 56 29.50 18.08 -12.20
C LEU A 56 29.55 19.52 -11.70
N PHE A 57 29.04 19.79 -10.50
CA PHE A 57 29.08 21.12 -9.88
C PHE A 57 30.51 21.62 -9.69
N GLU A 58 31.40 20.79 -9.12
CA GLU A 58 32.83 21.12 -8.96
C GLU A 58 33.50 21.43 -10.31
N GLY A 59 33.23 20.62 -11.33
CA GLY A 59 33.79 20.82 -12.67
C GLY A 59 33.33 22.13 -13.32
N VAL A 60 32.04 22.46 -13.23
CA VAL A 60 31.50 23.73 -13.74
C VAL A 60 32.09 24.93 -12.99
N MET A 61 32.24 24.83 -11.67
CA MET A 61 32.87 25.91 -10.89
C MET A 61 34.35 26.09 -11.24
N ALA A 62 35.08 25.01 -11.49
CA ALA A 62 36.48 25.05 -11.91
C ALA A 62 36.65 25.65 -13.32
N GLU A 63 35.73 25.35 -14.24
CA GLU A 63 35.72 25.92 -15.60
C GLU A 63 35.45 27.43 -15.56
N ILE A 64 34.49 27.87 -14.74
CA ILE A 64 34.21 29.31 -14.52
C ILE A 64 35.42 30.02 -13.88
N ALA A 65 36.12 29.36 -12.96
CA ALA A 65 37.31 29.90 -12.31
C ALA A 65 38.58 29.85 -13.19
N GLY A 66 38.52 29.20 -14.36
CA GLY A 66 39.66 29.00 -15.25
C GLY A 66 40.73 28.03 -14.71
N THR A 67 40.40 27.23 -13.69
CA THR A 67 41.34 26.34 -12.98
C THR A 67 41.24 24.88 -13.42
N GLY A 68 40.25 24.51 -14.25
CA GLY A 68 40.07 23.14 -14.74
C GLY A 68 38.88 22.99 -15.69
N SER A 69 38.56 21.75 -16.07
CA SER A 69 37.42 21.38 -16.92
C SER A 69 36.58 20.28 -16.27
N ILE A 70 35.36 20.07 -16.77
CA ILE A 70 34.47 19.00 -16.30
C ILE A 70 35.05 17.62 -16.68
N ASP A 71 35.17 16.73 -15.69
CA ASP A 71 35.59 15.33 -15.89
C ASP A 71 34.38 14.47 -16.32
N PHE A 72 34.11 14.48 -17.63
CA PHE A 72 33.02 13.69 -18.22
C PHE A 72 33.24 12.18 -18.14
N ASP A 73 34.49 11.72 -18.10
CA ASP A 73 34.80 10.29 -17.98
C ASP A 73 34.42 9.76 -16.60
N TYR A 74 34.71 10.50 -15.54
CA TYR A 74 34.30 10.14 -14.19
C TYR A 74 32.77 10.16 -14.03
N ILE A 75 32.10 11.20 -14.56
CA ILE A 75 30.63 11.26 -14.54
C ILE A 75 30.04 10.08 -15.32
N GLY A 76 30.59 9.75 -16.49
CA GLY A 76 30.19 8.59 -17.29
C GLY A 76 30.31 7.28 -16.52
N ARG A 77 31.40 7.07 -15.76
CA ARG A 77 31.59 5.88 -14.91
C ARG A 77 30.57 5.82 -13.77
N ILE A 78 30.24 6.96 -13.14
CA ILE A 78 29.20 6.99 -12.10
C ILE A 78 27.85 6.64 -12.69
N LEU A 79 27.48 7.24 -13.83
CA LEU A 79 26.20 6.97 -14.49
C LEU A 79 26.10 5.51 -14.94
N LEU A 80 27.19 4.92 -15.44
CA LEU A 80 27.24 3.50 -15.78
C LEU A 80 27.06 2.62 -14.54
N THR A 81 27.72 2.95 -13.44
CA THR A 81 27.57 2.24 -12.15
C THR A 81 26.13 2.32 -11.66
N MET A 82 25.52 3.50 -11.74
CA MET A 82 24.11 3.72 -11.40
C MET A 82 23.16 2.92 -12.29
N LEU A 83 23.42 2.88 -13.60
CA LEU A 83 22.64 2.07 -14.54
C LEU A 83 22.72 0.59 -14.17
N ILE A 84 23.92 0.07 -13.92
CA ILE A 84 24.11 -1.32 -13.49
C ILE A 84 23.35 -1.59 -12.19
N LEU A 85 23.47 -0.70 -11.19
CA LEU A 85 22.73 -0.82 -9.93
C LEU A 85 21.21 -0.89 -10.15
N TYR A 86 20.64 0.00 -10.95
CA TYR A 86 19.20 -0.01 -11.23
C TYR A 86 18.74 -1.20 -12.06
N VAL A 87 19.52 -1.64 -13.04
CA VAL A 87 19.23 -2.85 -13.81
C VAL A 87 19.27 -4.08 -12.90
N THR A 88 20.28 -4.21 -12.04
CA THR A 88 20.33 -5.32 -11.06
C THR A 88 19.19 -5.28 -10.05
N SER A 89 18.84 -4.09 -9.56
CA SER A 89 17.68 -3.88 -8.69
C SER A 89 16.38 -4.32 -9.36
N ALA A 90 16.17 -3.90 -10.61
CA ALA A 90 14.98 -4.24 -11.39
C ALA A 90 14.92 -5.74 -11.69
N LEU A 91 16.06 -6.36 -12.01
CA LEU A 91 16.16 -7.81 -12.23
C LEU A 91 15.76 -8.60 -10.98
N PHE A 92 16.30 -8.24 -9.81
CA PHE A 92 15.93 -8.91 -8.55
C PHE A 92 14.46 -8.67 -8.18
N ALA A 93 13.94 -7.47 -8.38
CA ALA A 93 12.52 -7.16 -8.14
C ALA A 93 11.61 -7.99 -9.07
N TYR A 94 11.98 -8.13 -10.34
CA TYR A 94 11.26 -8.94 -11.31
C TYR A 94 11.29 -10.43 -10.95
N LEU A 95 12.47 -10.98 -10.67
CA LEU A 95 12.64 -12.38 -10.26
C LEU A 95 11.85 -12.69 -8.98
N MET A 96 11.91 -11.80 -8.00
CA MET A 96 11.12 -11.92 -6.77
C MET A 96 9.61 -11.96 -7.08
N GLY A 97 9.12 -11.00 -7.86
CA GLY A 97 7.70 -10.90 -8.21
C GLY A 97 7.21 -12.13 -8.97
N TRP A 98 8.02 -12.64 -9.90
CA TRP A 98 7.67 -13.83 -10.67
C TRP A 98 7.62 -15.09 -9.80
N ILE A 99 8.61 -15.30 -8.92
CA ILE A 99 8.62 -16.44 -8.00
C ILE A 99 7.41 -16.37 -7.04
N MET A 100 7.12 -15.18 -6.50
CA MET A 100 6.02 -15.02 -5.55
C MET A 100 4.64 -15.19 -6.22
N ALA A 101 4.49 -14.72 -7.47
CA ALA A 101 3.29 -14.99 -8.26
C ALA A 101 3.07 -16.51 -8.44
N GLY A 102 4.12 -17.26 -8.80
CA GLY A 102 4.04 -18.72 -8.92
C GLY A 102 3.66 -19.41 -7.61
N VAL A 103 4.32 -19.06 -6.50
CA VAL A 103 3.98 -19.60 -5.15
C VAL A 103 2.53 -19.31 -4.79
N SER A 104 2.08 -18.08 -5.03
CA SER A 104 0.73 -17.66 -4.68
C SER A 104 -0.35 -18.36 -5.51
N THR A 105 -0.12 -18.49 -6.82
CA THR A 105 -1.01 -19.23 -7.72
C THR A 105 -1.05 -20.72 -7.39
N ASP A 106 0.10 -21.34 -7.08
CA ASP A 106 0.17 -22.74 -6.65
C ASP A 106 -0.67 -22.97 -5.37
N ILE A 107 -0.63 -22.03 -4.42
CA ILE A 107 -1.45 -22.10 -3.19
C ILE A 107 -2.93 -21.94 -3.49
N ALA A 108 -3.29 -20.96 -4.33
CA ALA A 108 -4.68 -20.74 -4.74
C ALA A 108 -5.26 -21.95 -5.47
N TYR A 109 -4.45 -22.59 -6.33
CA TYR A 109 -4.81 -23.83 -7.01
C TYR A 109 -5.08 -24.95 -6.01
N ARG A 110 -4.17 -25.17 -5.06
CA ARG A 110 -4.35 -26.19 -4.01
C ARG A 110 -5.59 -25.96 -3.16
N PHE A 111 -5.88 -24.72 -2.75
CA PHE A 111 -7.12 -24.43 -2.04
C PHE A 111 -8.35 -24.76 -2.89
N ARG A 112 -8.36 -24.39 -4.18
CA ARG A 112 -9.48 -24.71 -5.07
C ARG A 112 -9.66 -26.22 -5.25
N GLU A 113 -8.57 -26.97 -5.37
CA GLU A 113 -8.58 -28.42 -5.47
C GLU A 113 -9.13 -29.08 -4.20
N GLU A 114 -8.62 -28.69 -3.03
CA GLU A 114 -9.06 -29.21 -1.73
C GLU A 114 -10.54 -28.86 -1.45
N ILE A 115 -10.96 -27.63 -1.78
CA ILE A 115 -12.36 -27.21 -1.66
C ILE A 115 -13.25 -28.01 -2.62
N ALA A 116 -12.86 -28.18 -3.89
CA ALA A 116 -13.63 -28.94 -4.86
C ALA A 116 -13.79 -30.42 -4.45
N ALA A 117 -12.74 -31.02 -3.90
CA ALA A 117 -12.79 -32.37 -3.36
C ALA A 117 -13.71 -32.47 -2.13
N LYS A 118 -13.72 -31.43 -1.29
CA LYS A 118 -14.55 -31.36 -0.08
C LYS A 118 -16.03 -31.17 -0.40
N ILE A 119 -16.39 -30.35 -1.40
CA ILE A 119 -17.78 -30.10 -1.81
C ILE A 119 -18.54 -31.41 -2.04
N ASN A 120 -17.92 -32.36 -2.75
CA ASN A 120 -18.53 -33.65 -3.08
C ASN A 120 -18.66 -34.60 -1.88
N ARG A 121 -18.05 -34.28 -0.73
CA ARG A 121 -18.09 -35.08 0.51
C ARG A 121 -18.95 -34.46 1.61
N LEU A 122 -19.47 -33.25 1.40
CA LEU A 122 -20.31 -32.58 2.38
C LEU A 122 -21.73 -33.17 2.36
N PRO A 123 -22.36 -33.36 3.54
CA PRO A 123 -23.73 -33.82 3.60
C PRO A 123 -24.68 -32.76 3.01
N LEU A 124 -25.79 -33.19 2.42
CA LEU A 124 -26.83 -32.29 1.89
C LEU A 124 -27.31 -31.27 2.93
N SER A 125 -27.34 -31.65 4.21
CA SER A 125 -27.70 -30.77 5.33
C SER A 125 -26.81 -29.54 5.51
N TYR A 126 -25.60 -29.53 4.96
CA TYR A 126 -24.76 -28.34 4.89
C TYR A 126 -25.33 -27.33 3.89
N PHE A 127 -25.71 -27.80 2.70
CA PHE A 127 -26.27 -26.96 1.63
C PHE A 127 -27.68 -26.45 1.95
N ASP A 128 -28.41 -27.10 2.85
CA ASP A 128 -29.67 -26.57 3.39
C ASP A 128 -29.48 -25.35 4.30
N LYS A 129 -28.29 -25.18 4.88
CA LYS A 129 -27.95 -24.10 5.83
C LYS A 129 -27.08 -23.01 5.25
N THR A 130 -26.51 -23.22 4.07
CA THR A 130 -25.53 -22.33 3.45
C THR A 130 -25.98 -21.98 2.04
N THR A 131 -26.03 -20.69 1.71
CA THR A 131 -26.46 -20.27 0.37
C THR A 131 -25.42 -20.63 -0.68
N GLN A 132 -25.86 -20.88 -1.92
CA GLN A 132 -24.95 -21.14 -3.05
C GLN A 132 -23.94 -20.00 -3.24
N GLY A 133 -24.36 -18.75 -3.04
CA GLY A 133 -23.48 -17.58 -3.13
C GLY A 133 -22.38 -17.56 -2.08
N GLU A 134 -22.67 -18.03 -0.86
CA GLU A 134 -21.67 -18.12 0.20
C GLU A 134 -20.62 -19.19 -0.10
N VAL A 135 -21.03 -20.35 -0.62
CA VAL A 135 -20.09 -21.41 -1.06
C VAL A 135 -19.22 -20.91 -2.22
N LEU A 136 -19.82 -20.26 -3.22
CA LEU A 136 -19.08 -19.71 -4.35
C LEU A 136 -18.06 -18.66 -3.90
N SER A 137 -18.44 -17.76 -2.98
CA SER A 137 -17.55 -16.73 -2.46
C SER A 137 -16.34 -17.31 -1.71
N ARG A 138 -16.47 -18.46 -1.04
CA ARG A 138 -15.34 -19.14 -0.39
C ARG A 138 -14.34 -19.69 -1.40
N ILE A 139 -14.81 -20.16 -2.56
CA ILE A 139 -13.97 -20.71 -3.63
C ILE A 139 -13.28 -19.62 -4.45
N THR A 140 -13.97 -18.50 -4.66
CA THR A 140 -13.50 -17.40 -5.49
C THR A 140 -12.87 -16.31 -4.62
N ASN A 141 -13.68 -15.46 -4.01
CA ASN A 141 -13.25 -14.24 -3.33
C ASN A 141 -12.27 -14.50 -2.17
N ASP A 142 -12.52 -15.52 -1.35
CA ASP A 142 -11.64 -15.78 -0.20
C ASP A 142 -10.28 -16.31 -0.64
N VAL A 143 -10.26 -17.27 -1.56
CA VAL A 143 -9.02 -17.79 -2.13
C VAL A 143 -8.26 -16.68 -2.87
N ASP A 144 -8.97 -15.84 -3.63
CA ASP A 144 -8.35 -14.70 -4.33
C ASP A 144 -7.79 -13.65 -3.37
N THR A 145 -8.47 -13.39 -2.25
CA THR A 145 -7.96 -12.50 -1.19
C THR A 145 -6.64 -13.01 -0.61
N VAL A 146 -6.56 -14.32 -0.33
CA VAL A 146 -5.32 -14.95 0.13
C VAL A 146 -4.24 -14.86 -0.94
N ASN A 147 -4.57 -15.15 -2.21
CA ASN A 147 -3.66 -15.06 -3.34
C ASN A 147 -3.12 -13.64 -3.55
N GLN A 148 -3.97 -12.62 -3.54
CA GLN A 148 -3.56 -11.23 -3.70
C GLN A 148 -2.64 -10.78 -2.55
N THR A 149 -2.96 -11.20 -1.31
CA THR A 149 -2.12 -10.87 -0.15
C THR A 149 -0.73 -11.48 -0.28
N LEU A 150 -0.65 -12.76 -0.64
CA LEU A 150 0.62 -13.47 -0.74
C LEU A 150 1.47 -12.92 -1.89
N SER A 151 0.89 -12.75 -3.08
CA SER A 151 1.61 -12.26 -4.26
C SER A 151 2.13 -10.82 -4.12
N GLN A 152 1.27 -9.90 -3.65
CA GLN A 152 1.54 -8.47 -3.69
C GLN A 152 1.84 -7.90 -2.30
N SER A 153 0.92 -8.07 -1.35
CA SER A 153 1.01 -7.39 -0.06
C SER A 153 2.18 -7.87 0.78
N LEU A 154 2.48 -9.16 0.80
CA LEU A 154 3.60 -9.69 1.58
C LEU A 154 4.94 -9.15 1.08
N THR A 155 5.14 -9.17 -0.24
CA THR A 155 6.29 -8.55 -0.92
C THR A 155 6.40 -7.07 -0.58
N GLN A 156 5.28 -6.35 -0.67
CA GLN A 156 5.22 -4.93 -0.36
C GLN A 156 5.62 -4.66 1.08
N ILE A 157 5.05 -5.37 2.06
CA ILE A 157 5.38 -5.24 3.49
C ILE A 157 6.89 -5.36 3.72
N ILE A 158 7.52 -6.39 3.15
CA ILE A 158 8.96 -6.64 3.29
C ILE A 158 9.75 -5.45 2.71
N THR A 159 9.47 -5.08 1.46
CA THR A 159 10.14 -3.96 0.80
C THR A 159 9.91 -2.63 1.52
N SER A 160 8.71 -2.36 2.04
CA SER A 160 8.40 -1.14 2.79
C SER A 160 9.23 -1.04 4.06
N VAL A 161 9.33 -2.12 4.85
CA VAL A 161 10.14 -2.13 6.08
C VAL A 161 11.62 -1.88 5.77
N ILE A 162 12.15 -2.60 4.77
CA ILE A 162 13.56 -2.44 4.35
C ILE A 162 13.79 -1.04 3.80
N THR A 163 12.83 -0.47 3.06
CA THR A 163 12.91 0.89 2.54
C THR A 163 12.97 1.91 3.66
N VAL A 164 12.06 1.83 4.63
CA VAL A 164 12.05 2.74 5.79
C VAL A 164 13.37 2.68 6.54
N VAL A 165 13.83 1.47 6.89
CA VAL A 165 15.08 1.29 7.65
C VAL A 165 16.29 1.72 6.83
N GLY A 166 16.40 1.28 5.58
CA GLY A 166 17.54 1.56 4.70
C GLY A 166 17.65 3.04 4.34
N VAL A 167 16.54 3.69 3.99
CA VAL A 167 16.51 5.13 3.72
C VAL A 167 16.90 5.93 4.96
N LEU A 168 16.37 5.56 6.13
CA LEU A 168 16.72 6.23 7.39
C LEU A 168 18.22 6.11 7.72
N VAL A 169 18.80 4.92 7.55
CA VAL A 169 20.26 4.72 7.70
C VAL A 169 21.03 5.61 6.73
N MET A 170 20.62 5.68 5.46
CA MET A 170 21.29 6.52 4.46
C MET A 170 21.16 8.02 4.77
N MET A 171 20.00 8.46 5.27
CA MET A 171 19.77 9.84 5.69
C MET A 171 20.69 10.23 6.84
N PHE A 172 20.79 9.39 7.89
CA PHE A 172 21.73 9.62 9.00
C PHE A 172 23.19 9.59 8.54
N SER A 173 23.53 8.79 7.51
CA SER A 173 24.89 8.77 6.94
C SER A 173 25.29 10.07 6.24
N ILE A 174 24.31 10.85 5.77
CA ILE A 174 24.53 12.14 5.09
C ILE A 174 24.54 13.28 6.11
N SER A 175 23.44 13.43 6.87
CA SER A 175 23.32 14.50 7.86
C SER A 175 22.24 14.20 8.88
N TRP A 176 22.65 14.11 10.15
CA TRP A 176 21.71 13.94 11.26
C TRP A 176 20.76 15.13 11.42
N LEU A 177 21.21 16.35 11.11
CA LEU A 177 20.43 17.57 11.27
C LEU A 177 19.29 17.66 10.24
N MET A 178 19.59 17.39 8.96
CA MET A 178 18.55 17.28 7.92
C MET A 178 17.59 16.12 8.21
N THR A 179 18.10 15.03 8.78
CA THR A 179 17.28 13.87 9.17
C THR A 179 16.30 14.24 10.27
N LEU A 180 16.72 14.98 11.28
CA LEU A 180 15.82 15.45 12.34
C LEU A 180 14.70 16.34 11.77
N VAL A 181 15.03 17.25 10.84
CA VAL A 181 14.04 18.08 10.15
C VAL A 181 13.04 17.23 9.38
N ALA A 182 13.50 16.24 8.61
CA ALA A 182 12.62 15.32 7.90
C ALA A 182 11.77 14.46 8.84
N LEU A 183 12.32 14.01 9.98
CA LEU A 183 11.59 13.23 10.97
C LEU A 183 10.48 14.04 11.64
N ILE A 184 10.64 15.37 11.80
CA ILE A 184 9.59 16.27 12.33
C ILE A 184 8.38 16.37 11.39
N VAL A 185 8.58 16.19 10.08
CA VAL A 185 7.48 16.18 9.10
C VAL A 185 6.54 14.98 9.32
N ILE A 186 7.05 13.87 9.87
CA ILE A 186 6.27 12.65 10.13
C ILE A 186 5.15 12.88 11.16
N PRO A 187 5.41 13.28 12.42
CA PRO A 187 4.34 13.49 13.40
C PRO A 187 3.35 14.56 12.94
N LEU A 188 3.81 15.58 12.20
CA LEU A 188 2.92 16.55 11.56
C LEU A 188 1.98 15.87 10.57
N SER A 189 2.51 15.03 9.67
CA SER A 189 1.70 14.28 8.70
C SER A 189 0.72 13.32 9.38
N LEU A 190 1.16 12.58 10.40
CA LEU A 190 0.33 11.65 11.15
C LEU A 190 -0.78 12.38 11.91
N GLY A 191 -0.49 13.54 12.50
CA GLY A 191 -1.48 14.36 13.19
C GLY A 191 -2.58 14.85 12.25
N VAL A 192 -2.19 15.33 11.07
CA VAL A 192 -3.14 15.80 10.05
C VAL A 192 -3.97 14.64 9.47
N VAL A 193 -3.33 13.50 9.18
CA VAL A 193 -4.04 12.29 8.72
C VAL A 193 -5.02 11.81 9.79
N ALA A 194 -4.61 11.72 11.05
CA ALA A 194 -5.48 11.29 12.14
C ALA A 194 -6.70 12.21 12.28
N PHE A 195 -6.51 13.52 12.13
CA PHE A 195 -7.60 14.49 12.15
C PHE A 195 -8.58 14.29 10.98
N ILE A 196 -8.08 14.17 9.75
CA ILE A 196 -8.90 13.97 8.56
C ILE A 196 -9.66 12.65 8.64
N VAL A 197 -8.96 11.55 8.98
CA VAL A 197 -9.58 10.22 9.10
C VAL A 197 -10.66 10.24 10.17
N LYS A 198 -10.40 10.83 11.35
CA LYS A 198 -11.39 10.93 12.42
C LYS A 198 -12.67 11.65 11.97
N ARG A 199 -12.53 12.71 11.17
CA ARG A 199 -13.67 13.48 10.67
C ARG A 199 -14.39 12.77 9.51
N SER A 200 -13.63 12.22 8.57
CA SER A 200 -14.14 11.45 7.43
C SER A 200 -14.90 10.21 7.88
N GLN A 201 -14.38 9.50 8.88
CA GLN A 201 -14.99 8.26 9.40
C GLN A 201 -16.43 8.45 9.89
N VAL A 202 -16.77 9.61 10.46
CA VAL A 202 -18.14 9.92 10.89
C VAL A 202 -19.09 9.94 9.69
N TYR A 203 -18.74 10.68 8.63
CA TYR A 203 -19.53 10.73 7.41
C TYR A 203 -19.52 9.40 6.66
N PHE A 204 -18.43 8.64 6.70
CA PHE A 204 -18.36 7.32 6.10
C PHE A 204 -19.32 6.33 6.78
N MET A 205 -19.47 6.41 8.12
CA MET A 205 -20.43 5.59 8.85
C MET A 205 -21.87 5.96 8.50
N GLU A 206 -22.18 7.24 8.46
CA GLU A 206 -23.50 7.75 8.07
C GLU A 206 -23.83 7.42 6.60
N GLN A 207 -22.85 7.52 5.70
CA GLN A 207 -22.96 7.11 4.30
C GLN A 207 -23.32 5.63 4.19
N GLN A 208 -22.68 4.77 4.99
CA GLN A 208 -22.95 3.33 4.97
C GLN A 208 -24.35 2.99 5.49
N ASP A 209 -24.87 3.76 6.45
CA ASP A 209 -26.21 3.61 7.03
C ASP A 209 -27.29 3.97 6.00
N TYR A 210 -27.20 5.16 5.39
CA TYR A 210 -28.13 5.58 4.34
C TYR A 210 -28.03 4.74 3.07
N LEU A 211 -26.85 4.21 2.74
CA LEU A 211 -26.71 3.23 1.66
C LEU A 211 -27.49 1.94 1.99
N GLY A 212 -27.54 1.56 3.27
CA GLY A 212 -28.37 0.45 3.75
C GLY A 212 -29.86 0.74 3.56
N HIS A 213 -30.32 1.94 3.92
CA HIS A 213 -31.72 2.36 3.69
C HIS A 213 -32.10 2.37 2.21
N VAL A 214 -31.27 2.95 1.35
CA VAL A 214 -31.50 2.96 -0.11
C VAL A 214 -31.57 1.53 -0.65
N ASN A 215 -30.62 0.67 -0.31
CA ASN A 215 -30.63 -0.72 -0.78
C ASN A 215 -31.81 -1.53 -0.22
N GLY A 216 -32.17 -1.32 1.04
CA GLY A 216 -33.33 -1.97 1.65
C GLY A 216 -34.63 -1.58 0.97
N HIS A 217 -34.82 -0.29 0.70
CA HIS A 217 -35.99 0.20 -0.05
C HIS A 217 -36.04 -0.40 -1.46
N VAL A 218 -34.90 -0.42 -2.16
CA VAL A 218 -34.81 -1.06 -3.49
C VAL A 218 -35.18 -2.54 -3.41
N GLU A 219 -34.65 -3.28 -2.44
CA GLU A 219 -34.94 -4.71 -2.25
C GLU A 219 -36.43 -4.96 -1.97
N GLU A 220 -37.06 -4.15 -1.10
CA GLU A 220 -38.48 -4.24 -0.78
C GLU A 220 -39.37 -3.89 -1.99
N MET A 221 -39.03 -2.84 -2.74
CA MET A 221 -39.82 -2.42 -3.91
C MET A 221 -39.71 -3.40 -5.08
N PHE A 222 -38.55 -4.01 -5.31
CA PHE A 222 -38.41 -5.06 -6.33
C PHE A 222 -39.03 -6.38 -5.88
N GLY A 223 -38.89 -6.77 -4.60
CA GLY A 223 -39.56 -7.96 -4.06
C GLY A 223 -41.09 -7.82 -4.04
N GLY A 224 -41.59 -6.62 -3.72
CA GLY A 224 -43.00 -6.26 -3.65
C GLY A 224 -43.55 -5.60 -4.92
N HIS A 225 -42.85 -5.67 -6.05
CA HIS A 225 -43.17 -4.86 -7.24
C HIS A 225 -44.63 -4.99 -7.71
N ARG A 226 -45.18 -6.21 -7.68
CA ARG A 226 -46.58 -6.45 -8.04
C ARG A 226 -47.56 -5.76 -7.09
N VAL A 227 -47.25 -5.74 -5.79
CA VAL A 227 -48.07 -5.08 -4.76
C VAL A 227 -48.02 -3.56 -4.97
N MET A 228 -46.83 -3.00 -5.11
CA MET A 228 -46.67 -1.56 -5.38
C MET A 228 -47.45 -1.13 -6.64
N LYS A 229 -47.36 -1.89 -7.75
CA LYS A 229 -48.14 -1.62 -8.98
C LYS A 229 -49.65 -1.76 -8.77
N ALA A 230 -50.10 -2.76 -8.01
CA ALA A 230 -51.52 -3.00 -7.76
C ALA A 230 -52.18 -1.89 -6.92
N PHE A 231 -51.40 -1.20 -6.08
CA PHE A 231 -51.85 -0.08 -5.26
C PHE A 231 -51.50 1.30 -5.84
N ASN A 232 -50.99 1.37 -7.08
CA ASN A 232 -50.54 2.62 -7.72
C ASN A 232 -49.56 3.43 -6.84
N GLY A 233 -48.66 2.74 -6.14
CA GLY A 233 -47.74 3.32 -5.15
C GLY A 233 -46.41 3.83 -5.70
N GLU A 234 -46.23 3.90 -7.03
CA GLU A 234 -44.93 4.20 -7.64
C GLU A 234 -44.39 5.58 -7.26
N GLU A 235 -45.25 6.60 -7.32
CA GLU A 235 -44.83 7.99 -7.04
C GLU A 235 -44.37 8.16 -5.59
N ARG A 236 -45.11 7.56 -4.64
CA ARG A 236 -44.72 7.52 -3.22
C ARG A 236 -43.41 6.78 -2.99
N SER A 237 -43.21 5.65 -3.68
CA SER A 237 -41.96 4.88 -3.59
C SER A 237 -40.77 5.68 -4.13
N ILE A 238 -40.97 6.45 -5.20
CA ILE A 238 -39.92 7.31 -5.77
C ILE A 238 -39.59 8.45 -4.80
N GLU A 239 -40.59 9.09 -4.21
CA GLU A 239 -40.38 10.15 -3.22
C GLU A 239 -39.58 9.67 -2.00
N GLU A 240 -39.91 8.49 -1.47
CA GLU A 240 -39.18 7.87 -0.36
C GLU A 240 -37.74 7.52 -0.75
N PHE A 241 -37.55 6.97 -1.96
CA PHE A 241 -36.22 6.71 -2.52
C PHE A 241 -35.40 8.01 -2.66
N GLU A 242 -36.00 9.07 -3.20
CA GLU A 242 -35.35 10.36 -3.36
C GLU A 242 -34.94 10.99 -2.03
N GLY A 243 -35.75 10.83 -0.98
CA GLY A 243 -35.39 11.27 0.37
C GLY A 243 -34.14 10.58 0.91
N TYR A 244 -34.09 9.24 0.82
CA TYR A 244 -32.91 8.48 1.22
C TYR A 244 -31.70 8.79 0.34
N ASN A 245 -31.89 8.87 -0.96
CA ASN A 245 -30.83 9.10 -1.93
C ASN A 245 -30.23 10.51 -1.82
N THR A 246 -31.03 11.54 -1.55
CA THR A 246 -30.56 12.91 -1.34
C THR A 246 -29.69 13.01 -0.09
N THR A 247 -30.10 12.33 0.99
CA THR A 247 -29.31 12.29 2.21
C THR A 247 -28.00 11.53 1.98
N LEU A 248 -28.08 10.35 1.36
CA LEU A 248 -26.91 9.56 0.95
C LEU A 248 -25.94 10.40 0.11
N TYR A 249 -26.43 11.13 -0.89
CA TYR A 249 -25.61 12.00 -1.74
C TYR A 249 -24.88 13.06 -0.90
N SER A 250 -25.58 13.77 -0.02
CA SER A 250 -25.00 14.85 0.79
C SER A 250 -23.90 14.35 1.73
N VAL A 251 -24.08 13.17 2.33
CA VAL A 251 -23.14 12.56 3.26
C VAL A 251 -21.96 11.93 2.51
N ALA A 252 -22.25 11.23 1.41
CA ALA A 252 -21.22 10.65 0.53
C ALA A 252 -20.32 11.72 -0.06
N TRP A 253 -20.87 12.86 -0.49
CA TRP A 253 -20.08 13.99 -0.98
C TRP A 253 -19.10 14.51 0.09
N LYS A 254 -19.57 14.73 1.33
CA LYS A 254 -18.72 15.19 2.45
C LYS A 254 -17.63 14.17 2.79
N SER A 255 -18.00 12.89 2.88
CA SER A 255 -17.09 11.76 3.13
C SER A 255 -16.00 11.66 2.06
N GLN A 256 -16.39 11.72 0.78
CA GLN A 256 -15.48 11.59 -0.34
C GLN A 256 -14.60 12.84 -0.48
N PHE A 257 -15.13 14.04 -0.24
CA PHE A 257 -14.35 15.27 -0.26
C PHE A 257 -13.24 15.23 0.79
N LEU A 258 -13.58 14.92 2.05
CA LEU A 258 -12.58 14.80 3.13
C LEU A 258 -11.53 13.72 2.83
N SER A 259 -11.97 12.58 2.29
CA SER A 259 -11.05 11.50 1.93
C SER A 259 -10.16 11.88 0.74
N GLY A 260 -10.70 12.60 -0.24
CA GLY A 260 -9.97 13.12 -1.39
C GLY A 260 -8.91 14.15 -1.03
N LEU A 261 -9.10 14.92 0.04
CA LEU A 261 -8.11 15.89 0.54
C LEU A 261 -6.86 15.25 1.14
N MET A 262 -6.88 13.95 1.47
CA MET A 262 -5.72 13.28 2.07
C MET A 262 -4.48 13.38 1.19
N MET A 263 -4.59 13.05 -0.10
CA MET A 263 -3.44 13.03 -1.03
C MET A 263 -2.85 14.43 -1.29
N PRO A 264 -3.66 15.47 -1.60
CA PRO A 264 -3.15 16.84 -1.74
C PRO A 264 -2.47 17.38 -0.48
N ILE A 265 -3.06 17.14 0.70
CA ILE A 265 -2.48 17.61 1.97
C ILE A 265 -1.16 16.88 2.28
N MET A 266 -1.08 15.59 2.01
CA MET A 266 0.17 14.82 2.14
C MET A 266 1.26 15.34 1.20
N SER A 267 0.90 15.65 -0.05
CA SER A 267 1.82 16.25 -1.01
C SER A 267 2.29 17.64 -0.53
N PHE A 268 1.39 18.45 0.00
CA PHE A 268 1.72 19.76 0.56
C PHE A 268 2.68 19.67 1.74
N ILE A 269 2.41 18.79 2.72
CA ILE A 269 3.31 18.54 3.86
C ILE A 269 4.66 18.00 3.39
N GLY A 270 4.67 17.08 2.42
CA GLY A 270 5.89 16.58 1.80
C GLY A 270 6.72 17.69 1.14
N ASN A 271 6.06 18.64 0.47
CA ASN A 271 6.71 19.79 -0.15
C ASN A 271 7.24 20.80 0.89
N LEU A 272 6.56 20.97 2.04
CA LEU A 272 7.13 21.75 3.16
C LEU A 272 8.40 21.10 3.70
N GLY A 273 8.39 19.76 3.83
CA GLY A 273 9.60 18.99 4.19
C GLY A 273 10.73 19.18 3.18
N TYR A 274 10.41 19.15 1.88
CA TYR A 274 11.37 19.44 0.81
C TYR A 274 11.98 20.84 0.96
N VAL A 275 11.16 21.88 1.14
CA VAL A 275 11.64 23.26 1.31
C VAL A 275 12.55 23.39 2.55
N ALA A 276 12.13 22.81 3.68
CA ALA A 276 12.92 22.84 4.91
C ALA A 276 14.29 22.17 4.73
N VAL A 277 14.34 21.02 4.04
CA VAL A 277 15.59 20.33 3.72
C VAL A 277 16.46 21.13 2.78
N VAL A 278 15.90 21.79 1.76
CA VAL A 278 16.68 22.64 0.84
C VAL A 278 17.29 23.83 1.56
N VAL A 279 16.53 24.52 2.43
CA VAL A 279 17.03 25.67 3.20
C VAL A 279 18.15 25.25 4.15
N VAL A 280 17.93 24.18 4.91
CA VAL A 280 18.93 23.65 5.85
C VAL A 280 20.14 23.08 5.12
N GLY A 281 19.92 22.36 4.03
CA GLY A 281 20.98 21.79 3.20
C GLY A 281 21.83 22.86 2.54
N GLY A 282 21.22 23.93 2.03
CA GLY A 282 21.93 25.09 1.48
C GLY A 282 22.83 25.73 2.53
N TYR A 283 22.32 25.94 3.75
CA TYR A 283 23.11 26.45 4.87
C TYR A 283 24.30 25.54 5.23
N LEU A 284 24.09 24.22 5.28
CA LEU A 284 25.13 23.24 5.57
C LEU A 284 26.19 23.13 4.45
N THR A 285 25.78 23.36 3.20
CA THR A 285 26.68 23.38 2.04
C THR A 285 27.57 24.61 2.04
N VAL A 286 27.04 25.79 2.40
CA VAL A 286 27.84 27.01 2.58
C VAL A 286 28.89 26.81 3.69
N ARG A 287 28.56 26.05 4.73
CA ARG A 287 29.50 25.63 5.80
C ARG A 287 30.46 24.51 5.40
N GLN A 288 30.40 24.02 4.16
CA GLN A 288 31.21 22.91 3.63
C GLN A 288 31.08 21.61 4.44
N THR A 289 29.97 21.41 5.14
CA THR A 289 29.73 20.17 5.93
C THR A 289 29.09 19.06 5.10
N ILE A 290 28.37 19.43 4.04
CA ILE A 290 27.77 18.53 3.06
C ILE A 290 27.98 19.10 1.66
N THR A 291 27.82 18.27 0.64
CA THR A 291 27.95 18.65 -0.77
C THR A 291 26.61 19.01 -1.40
N VAL A 292 26.62 19.67 -2.56
CA VAL A 292 25.40 19.97 -3.33
C VAL A 292 24.66 18.68 -3.71
N GLY A 293 25.41 17.63 -4.05
CA GLY A 293 24.85 16.32 -4.35
C GLY A 293 24.21 15.62 -3.15
N ASP A 294 24.69 15.88 -1.94
CA ASP A 294 24.07 15.35 -0.72
C ASP A 294 22.66 15.92 -0.53
N ILE A 295 22.43 17.20 -0.83
CA ILE A 295 21.08 17.79 -0.81
C ILE A 295 20.17 17.06 -1.81
N GLN A 296 20.66 16.87 -3.04
CA GLN A 296 19.93 16.18 -4.09
C GLN A 296 19.55 14.75 -3.65
N ALA A 297 20.50 13.98 -3.12
CA ALA A 297 20.26 12.63 -2.62
C ALA A 297 19.24 12.65 -1.47
N PHE A 298 19.37 13.60 -0.54
CA PHE A 298 18.50 13.73 0.61
C PHE A 298 17.04 14.02 0.24
N ILE A 299 16.82 14.89 -0.75
CA ILE A 299 15.49 15.17 -1.31
C ILE A 299 14.82 13.87 -1.79
N GLN A 300 15.56 13.01 -2.49
CA GLN A 300 15.01 11.74 -2.96
C GLN A 300 14.68 10.82 -1.78
N TYR A 301 15.55 10.74 -0.77
CA TYR A 301 15.30 9.96 0.43
C TYR A 301 14.05 10.40 1.19
N VAL A 302 13.82 11.71 1.34
CA VAL A 302 12.60 12.22 1.99
C VAL A 302 11.33 11.77 1.25
N ARG A 303 11.35 11.80 -0.10
CA ARG A 303 10.22 11.31 -0.90
C ARG A 303 10.02 9.80 -0.76
N SER A 304 11.10 9.03 -0.84
CA SER A 304 11.09 7.57 -0.69
C SER A 304 10.71 7.11 0.72
N PHE A 305 10.87 7.96 1.73
CA PHE A 305 10.49 7.65 3.11
C PHE A 305 8.97 7.77 3.36
N ASN A 306 8.30 8.73 2.72
CA ASN A 306 6.88 9.00 2.94
C ASN A 306 5.93 7.93 2.38
N GLN A 307 6.25 7.35 1.22
CA GLN A 307 5.37 6.39 0.55
C GLN A 307 5.23 5.05 1.29
N PRO A 308 6.32 4.41 1.77
CA PRO A 308 6.24 3.18 2.58
C PRO A 308 5.45 3.35 3.87
N LEU A 309 5.47 4.52 4.53
CA LEU A 309 4.70 4.75 5.75
C LEU A 309 3.20 4.57 5.53
N MET A 310 2.67 5.05 4.39
CA MET A 310 1.26 4.84 4.03
C MET A 310 0.94 3.37 3.77
N GLN A 311 1.89 2.62 3.21
CA GLN A 311 1.73 1.18 3.00
C GLN A 311 1.71 0.46 4.35
N LEU A 312 2.63 0.80 5.26
CA LEU A 312 2.70 0.26 6.62
C LEU A 312 1.39 0.48 7.40
N ALA A 313 0.77 1.65 7.26
CA ALA A 313 -0.51 1.96 7.90
C ALA A 313 -1.66 1.06 7.42
N ASN A 314 -1.62 0.60 6.17
CA ASN A 314 -2.64 -0.27 5.58
C ASN A 314 -2.41 -1.77 5.85
N ILE A 315 -1.23 -2.17 6.34
CA ILE A 315 -0.89 -3.58 6.59
C ILE A 315 -1.90 -4.24 7.51
N SER A 316 -2.28 -3.59 8.60
CA SER A 316 -3.22 -4.13 9.58
C SER A 316 -4.56 -4.49 8.93
N ASN A 317 -5.02 -3.66 7.99
CA ASN A 317 -6.28 -3.90 7.28
C ASN A 317 -6.17 -5.06 6.31
N VAL A 318 -5.04 -5.15 5.59
CA VAL A 318 -4.78 -6.25 4.66
C VAL A 318 -4.68 -7.57 5.43
N LEU A 319 -3.82 -7.65 6.44
CA LEU A 319 -3.64 -8.87 7.23
C LEU A 319 -4.93 -9.33 7.90
N GLN A 320 -5.79 -8.41 8.37
CA GLN A 320 -7.09 -8.77 8.92
C GLN A 320 -8.01 -9.39 7.88
N GLN A 321 -8.09 -8.81 6.67
CA GLN A 321 -8.87 -9.34 5.56
C GLN A 321 -8.36 -10.72 5.13
N THR A 322 -7.04 -10.88 5.01
CA THR A 322 -6.42 -12.17 4.69
C THR A 322 -6.73 -13.22 5.75
N ALA A 323 -6.66 -12.86 7.04
CA ALA A 323 -6.97 -13.79 8.11
C ALA A 323 -8.45 -14.19 8.09
N ALA A 324 -9.38 -13.27 7.84
CA ALA A 324 -10.81 -13.61 7.74
C ALA A 324 -11.08 -14.53 6.54
N ALA A 325 -10.53 -14.21 5.37
CA ALA A 325 -10.66 -15.04 4.16
C ALA A 325 -10.05 -16.44 4.37
N ALA A 326 -8.84 -16.52 4.92
CA ALA A 326 -8.19 -17.79 5.22
C ALA A 326 -8.96 -18.60 6.27
N GLU A 327 -9.55 -17.96 7.28
CA GLU A 327 -10.37 -18.63 8.30
C GLU A 327 -11.58 -19.29 7.66
N ARG A 328 -12.30 -18.59 6.78
CA ARG A 328 -13.45 -19.15 6.04
C ARG A 328 -13.08 -20.32 5.13
N VAL A 329 -11.92 -20.26 4.48
CA VAL A 329 -11.39 -21.36 3.66
C VAL A 329 -11.06 -22.57 4.55
N PHE A 330 -10.35 -22.37 5.67
CA PHE A 330 -9.99 -23.44 6.58
C PHE A 330 -11.18 -24.01 7.39
N GLU A 331 -12.24 -23.24 7.61
CA GLU A 331 -13.48 -23.76 8.19
C GLU A 331 -14.27 -24.62 7.20
N PHE A 332 -14.11 -24.38 5.89
CA PHE A 332 -14.74 -25.18 4.85
C PHE A 332 -14.04 -26.54 4.66
N LEU A 333 -12.70 -26.54 4.70
CA LEU A 333 -11.83 -27.72 4.53
C LEU A 333 -11.88 -28.67 5.74
#